data_AF-A0A961V151-F1
#
_entry.id   AF-A0A961V151-F1
#
_cell.length_a   1.000
_cell.length_b   1.000
_cell.length_c   1.000
_cell.angle_alpha   90.00
_cell.angle_beta   90.00
_cell.angle_gamma   90.00
#
_symmetry.space_group_name_H-M   'P 1'
#
loop_
_entity.id
_entity.type
_entity.pdbx_description
1 polymer ?
#
loop_
_entity_poly.entity_id
_entity_poly.type
_entity_poly.pdbx_seq_one_letter_code
_entity_poly.pdbx_strand_id
1 'polypeptide(L)'
;TGSSPRPSYEAAMARHRGPVLVDTNVILESHRIGSWAALAGGYPVETVEDCVTETQTGFQRRRAEQQIDAKALRASLKAVHAPGDSEIAAAVVRAADIALDIGERSLWAHALTRTDGWILCGPDKASLRFGVRLGHRDRLVALERLLDDAGYRPKEPLKLAYTSKWLDKTLGELVLSEGAGRT
;
A
#
# COMPACT_ATOMS: atom_id res chain seq x y z
N THR A 1 -6.08 25.15 -44.65
CA THR A 1 -5.73 25.50 -43.26
C THR A 1 -6.73 24.82 -42.33
N GLY A 2 -6.40 23.64 -41.85
CA GLY A 2 -7.28 22.85 -40.97
C GLY A 2 -6.43 22.12 -39.96
N SER A 3 -6.09 22.80 -38.86
CA SER A 3 -5.40 22.18 -37.74
C SER A 3 -6.42 21.39 -36.92
N SER A 4 -6.43 20.07 -37.11
CA SER A 4 -7.14 19.16 -36.21
C SER A 4 -6.52 19.28 -34.81
N PRO A 5 -7.29 19.44 -33.72
CA PRO A 5 -6.74 19.34 -32.38
C PRO A 5 -6.27 17.89 -32.18
N ARG A 6 -5.03 17.72 -31.71
CA ARG A 6 -4.55 16.43 -31.22
C ARG A 6 -5.37 16.07 -29.97
N PRO A 7 -5.93 14.86 -29.85
CA PRO A 7 -6.59 14.45 -28.63
C PRO A 7 -5.55 14.40 -27.50
N SER A 8 -5.81 15.12 -26.41
CA SER A 8 -5.04 15.05 -25.17
C SER A 8 -5.15 13.63 -24.63
N TYR A 9 -4.10 12.82 -24.82
CA TYR A 9 -4.00 11.45 -24.31
C TYR A 9 -3.62 11.48 -22.83
N GLU A 10 -4.44 12.12 -22.03
CA GLU A 10 -4.45 11.94 -20.58
C GLU A 10 -5.91 11.65 -20.25
N ALA A 11 -6.32 10.42 -20.59
CA ALA A 11 -7.53 9.87 -20.00
C ALA A 11 -7.26 9.84 -18.49
N ALA A 12 -7.68 10.89 -17.79
CA ALA A 12 -7.70 10.94 -16.34
C ALA A 12 -8.45 9.69 -15.89
N MET A 13 -7.72 8.64 -15.50
CA MET A 13 -8.34 7.45 -14.97
C MET A 13 -9.19 7.89 -13.79
N ALA A 14 -10.46 7.49 -13.78
CA ALA A 14 -11.37 7.87 -12.71
C ALA A 14 -10.72 7.50 -11.37
N ARG A 15 -10.56 8.51 -10.51
CA ARG A 15 -9.93 8.34 -9.19
C ARG A 15 -10.65 7.22 -8.43
N HIS A 16 -9.89 6.28 -7.88
CA HIS A 16 -10.42 5.23 -7.03
C HIS A 16 -11.17 5.85 -5.85
N ARG A 17 -12.41 5.39 -5.63
CA ARG A 17 -13.26 5.87 -4.53
C ARG A 17 -13.39 4.89 -3.38
N GLY A 18 -12.91 3.66 -3.56
CA GLY A 18 -12.88 2.66 -2.51
C GLY A 18 -11.74 2.92 -1.52
N PRO A 19 -11.67 2.10 -0.45
CA PRO A 19 -10.62 2.22 0.54
C PRO A 19 -9.24 1.89 -0.03
N VAL A 20 -8.23 2.47 0.62
CA VAL A 20 -6.82 2.16 0.40
C VAL A 20 -6.29 1.56 1.70
N LEU A 21 -6.00 0.26 1.66
CA LEU A 21 -5.40 -0.47 2.77
C LEU A 21 -3.89 -0.19 2.77
N VAL A 22 -3.35 0.35 3.86
CA VAL A 22 -1.93 0.72 3.96
C VAL A 22 -1.21 -0.12 4.99
N ASP A 23 0.02 -0.53 4.66
CA ASP A 23 0.91 -1.18 5.61
C ASP A 23 1.71 -0.17 6.45
N THR A 24 2.50 -0.70 7.39
CA THR A 24 3.40 0.09 8.23
C THR A 24 4.37 0.92 7.40
N ASN A 25 5.03 0.31 6.42
CA ASN A 25 6.08 0.96 5.61
C ASN A 25 5.57 2.20 4.87
N VAL A 26 4.36 2.13 4.35
CA VAL A 26 3.69 3.24 3.66
C VAL A 26 3.34 4.37 4.61
N ILE A 27 2.83 4.05 5.81
CA ILE A 27 2.57 5.05 6.86
C ILE A 27 3.89 5.76 7.19
N LEU A 28 4.97 5.00 7.41
CA LEU A 28 6.30 5.53 7.73
C LEU A 28 6.84 6.45 6.64
N GLU A 29 6.80 6.02 5.38
CA GLU A 29 7.31 6.82 4.27
C GLU A 29 6.47 8.08 4.05
N SER A 30 5.15 7.99 4.18
CA SER A 30 4.24 9.12 4.03
C SER A 30 4.47 10.18 5.11
N HIS A 31 4.75 9.77 6.34
CA HIS A 31 5.15 10.69 7.40
C HIS A 31 6.54 11.28 7.14
N ARG A 32 7.51 10.47 6.69
CA ARG A 32 8.88 10.92 6.39
C ARG A 32 8.90 12.06 5.39
N ILE A 33 8.15 11.96 4.30
CA ILE A 33 8.14 12.99 3.25
C ILE A 33 7.10 14.08 3.51
N GLY A 34 6.29 13.99 4.56
CA GLY A 34 5.23 14.95 4.87
C GLY A 34 4.02 14.86 3.94
N SER A 35 3.72 13.69 3.38
CA SER A 35 2.59 13.47 2.47
C SER A 35 1.36 12.86 3.14
N TRP A 36 1.46 12.42 4.40
CA TRP A 36 0.38 11.73 5.11
C TRP A 36 -0.96 12.49 5.04
N ALA A 37 -0.97 13.80 5.30
CA ALA A 37 -2.18 14.60 5.25
C ALA A 37 -2.83 14.65 3.86
N ALA A 38 -2.02 14.65 2.79
CA ALA A 38 -2.52 14.61 1.42
C ALA A 38 -3.10 13.23 1.07
N LEU A 39 -2.45 12.16 1.52
CA LEU A 39 -2.93 10.79 1.34
C LEU A 39 -4.25 10.56 2.09
N ALA A 40 -4.28 10.81 3.40
CA ALA A 40 -5.45 10.59 4.25
C ALA A 40 -6.61 11.57 3.97
N GLY A 41 -6.31 12.78 3.49
CA GLY A 41 -7.34 13.72 3.02
C GLY A 41 -7.87 13.38 1.63
N GLY A 42 -7.08 12.68 0.82
CA GLY A 42 -7.42 12.32 -0.56
C GLY A 42 -8.13 10.97 -0.72
N TYR A 43 -7.98 10.05 0.23
CA TYR A 43 -8.49 8.69 0.14
C TYR A 43 -9.06 8.22 1.48
N PRO A 44 -10.06 7.32 1.48
CA PRO A 44 -10.46 6.62 2.68
C PRO A 44 -9.36 5.59 3.04
N VAL A 45 -8.34 6.06 3.75
CA VAL A 45 -7.20 5.24 4.17
C VAL A 45 -7.59 4.39 5.37
N GLU A 46 -7.39 3.08 5.25
CA GLU A 46 -7.65 2.10 6.31
C GLU A 46 -6.39 1.26 6.55
N THR A 47 -6.26 0.67 7.74
CA THR A 47 -5.15 -0.21 8.09
C THR A 47 -5.57 -1.20 9.19
N VAL A 48 -4.64 -2.01 9.70
CA VAL A 48 -4.86 -2.93 10.81
C VAL A 48 -4.11 -2.49 12.07
N GLU A 49 -4.58 -2.91 13.25
CA GLU A 49 -3.98 -2.54 14.55
C GLU A 49 -2.50 -2.94 14.67
N ASP A 50 -2.11 -4.07 14.08
CA ASP A 50 -0.71 -4.51 14.07
C ASP A 50 0.19 -3.53 13.32
N CYS A 51 -0.24 -3.04 12.15
CA CYS A 51 0.50 -2.02 11.42
C CYS A 51 0.62 -0.71 12.23
N VAL A 52 -0.46 -0.29 12.89
CA VAL A 52 -0.41 0.87 13.78
C VAL A 52 0.58 0.64 14.93
N THR A 53 0.57 -0.55 15.53
CA THR A 53 1.49 -0.90 16.62
C THR A 53 2.95 -0.87 16.15
N GLU A 54 3.25 -1.40 14.98
CA GLU A 54 4.59 -1.40 14.40
C GLU A 54 5.13 0.01 14.12
N THR A 55 4.26 0.98 13.81
CA THR A 55 4.68 2.39 13.70
C THR A 55 5.24 2.92 15.03
N GLN A 56 4.84 2.33 16.16
CA GLN A 56 5.19 2.73 17.52
C GLN A 56 6.36 1.93 18.10
N THR A 57 6.46 0.64 17.79
CA THR A 57 7.39 -0.30 18.46
C THR A 57 8.65 -0.59 17.65
N GLY A 58 8.54 -0.74 16.32
CA GLY A 58 9.58 -1.39 15.50
C GLY A 58 10.56 -0.44 14.81
N PHE A 59 10.25 0.86 14.71
CA PHE A 59 11.02 1.79 13.89
C PHE A 59 11.39 3.09 14.60
N GLN A 60 11.40 3.13 15.94
CA GLN A 60 11.74 4.30 16.75
C GLN A 60 13.22 4.71 16.75
N ARG A 61 14.09 4.13 15.88
CA ARG A 61 15.37 4.78 15.52
C ARG A 61 15.16 5.94 14.53
N ARG A 62 14.14 6.74 14.81
CA ARG A 62 13.73 7.90 14.04
C ARG A 62 14.08 9.14 14.83
N ARG A 63 14.41 10.23 14.13
CA ARG A 63 14.57 11.52 14.80
C ARG A 63 13.23 11.91 15.44
N ALA A 64 13.25 12.73 16.48
CA ALA A 64 12.04 13.11 17.20
C ALA A 64 10.95 13.67 16.26
N GLU A 65 11.35 14.37 15.19
CA GLU A 65 10.45 14.95 14.19
C GLU A 65 9.78 13.90 13.28
N GLN A 66 10.27 12.67 13.27
CA GLN A 66 9.74 11.54 12.50
C GLN A 66 8.94 10.55 13.38
N GLN A 67 8.78 10.86 14.67
CA GLN A 67 7.86 10.13 15.53
C GLN A 67 6.42 10.40 15.07
N ILE A 68 5.61 9.36 15.10
CA ILE A 68 4.22 9.41 14.67
C ILE A 68 3.36 9.31 15.92
N ASP A 69 2.64 10.39 16.24
CA ASP A 69 1.68 10.37 17.34
C ASP A 69 0.55 9.37 17.03
N ALA A 70 0.42 8.35 17.87
CA ALA A 70 -0.51 7.25 17.65
C ALA A 70 -1.98 7.70 17.65
N LYS A 71 -2.32 8.74 18.43
CA LYS A 71 -3.68 9.28 18.52
C LYS A 71 -4.03 10.07 17.26
N ALA A 72 -3.14 10.93 16.80
CA ALA A 72 -3.30 11.69 15.56
C ALA A 72 -3.37 10.76 14.34
N LEU A 73 -2.51 9.73 14.30
CA LEU A 73 -2.56 8.72 13.24
C LEU A 73 -3.93 8.05 13.19
N ARG A 74 -4.42 7.50 14.31
CA ARG A 74 -5.75 6.87 14.38
C ARG A 74 -6.88 7.82 14.00
N ALA A 75 -6.83 9.08 14.45
CA ALA A 75 -7.85 10.08 14.13
C ALA A 75 -7.88 10.46 12.64
N SER A 76 -6.77 10.30 11.92
CA SER A 76 -6.67 10.58 10.48
C SER A 76 -7.05 9.38 9.59
N LEU A 77 -7.11 8.18 10.15
CA LEU A 77 -7.50 6.96 9.43
C LEU A 77 -9.03 6.88 9.33
N LYS A 78 -9.53 6.38 8.19
CA LYS A 78 -10.96 6.11 8.01
C LYS A 78 -11.45 4.99 8.92
N ALA A 79 -10.63 3.95 9.06
CA ALA A 79 -10.86 2.83 9.97
C ALA A 79 -9.54 2.12 10.31
N VAL A 80 -9.51 1.49 11.48
CA VAL A 80 -8.46 0.57 11.91
C VAL A 80 -9.13 -0.76 12.25
N HIS A 81 -8.63 -1.83 11.67
CA HIS A 81 -9.23 -3.16 11.78
C HIS A 81 -8.38 -4.10 12.63
N ALA A 82 -9.02 -5.05 13.29
CA ALA A 82 -8.35 -6.10 14.06
C ALA A 82 -8.88 -7.46 13.59
N PRO A 83 -8.27 -8.04 12.54
CA PRO A 83 -8.66 -9.36 12.04
C PRO A 83 -8.53 -10.42 13.13
N GLY A 84 -9.48 -11.34 13.17
CA GLY A 84 -9.48 -12.45 14.13
C GLY A 84 -8.51 -13.57 13.74
N ASP A 85 -8.20 -14.43 14.69
CA ASP A 85 -7.31 -15.59 14.50
C ASP A 85 -7.71 -16.48 13.32
N SER A 86 -9.02 -16.63 13.06
CA SER A 86 -9.52 -17.43 11.94
C SER A 86 -9.21 -16.79 10.58
N GLU A 87 -9.34 -15.47 10.45
CA GLU A 87 -8.99 -14.72 9.23
C GLU A 87 -7.48 -14.76 9.00
N ILE A 88 -6.71 -14.58 10.06
CA ILE A 88 -5.24 -14.67 10.03
C ILE A 88 -4.80 -16.07 9.61
N ALA A 89 -5.34 -17.12 10.23
CA ALA A 89 -5.03 -18.50 9.88
C ALA A 89 -5.40 -18.79 8.42
N ALA A 90 -6.57 -18.33 7.97
CA ALA A 90 -7.01 -18.47 6.59
C ALA A 90 -6.07 -17.79 5.59
N ALA A 91 -5.48 -16.64 5.92
CA ALA A 91 -4.47 -15.99 5.08
C ALA A 91 -3.16 -16.79 5.04
N VAL A 92 -2.67 -17.25 6.20
CA VAL A 92 -1.39 -17.98 6.32
C VAL A 92 -1.40 -19.27 5.52
N VAL A 93 -2.48 -20.06 5.58
CA VAL A 93 -2.53 -21.35 4.89
C VAL A 93 -2.56 -21.22 3.36
N ARG A 94 -2.90 -20.05 2.82
CA ARG A 94 -2.98 -19.82 1.37
C ARG A 94 -1.60 -19.75 0.70
N ALA A 95 -0.56 -19.39 1.44
CA ALA A 95 0.81 -19.33 0.96
C ALA A 95 1.80 -19.47 2.13
N ALA A 96 1.77 -20.64 2.79
CA ALA A 96 2.52 -20.90 4.02
C ALA A 96 4.06 -20.82 3.84
N ASP A 97 4.56 -20.91 2.60
CA ASP A 97 5.98 -20.75 2.25
C ASP A 97 6.42 -19.27 2.14
N ILE A 98 5.48 -18.33 2.14
CA ILE A 98 5.78 -16.89 2.16
C ILE A 98 5.78 -16.40 3.60
N ALA A 99 6.95 -15.98 4.07
CA ALA A 99 7.11 -15.39 5.39
C ALA A 99 6.63 -13.94 5.39
N LEU A 100 5.39 -13.71 5.80
CA LEU A 100 4.85 -12.39 6.11
C LEU A 100 5.17 -12.02 7.57
N ASP A 101 5.49 -10.74 7.80
CA ASP A 101 5.56 -10.21 9.16
C ASP A 101 4.15 -10.11 9.79
N ILE A 102 4.06 -9.62 11.03
CA ILE A 102 2.79 -9.59 11.77
C ILE A 102 1.82 -8.60 11.12
N GLY A 103 2.26 -7.36 10.88
CA GLY A 103 1.46 -6.33 10.22
C GLY A 103 0.96 -6.74 8.84
N GLU A 104 1.84 -7.29 7.99
CA GLU A 104 1.49 -7.76 6.65
C GLU A 104 0.50 -8.90 6.67
N ARG A 105 0.71 -9.89 7.54
CA ARG A 105 -0.20 -11.02 7.71
C ARG A 105 -1.60 -10.55 8.12
N SER A 106 -1.69 -9.64 9.08
CA SER A 106 -2.97 -9.08 9.52
C SER A 106 -3.60 -8.22 8.42
N LEU A 107 -2.82 -7.40 7.71
CA LEU A 107 -3.31 -6.59 6.60
C LEU A 107 -3.89 -7.46 5.48
N TRP A 108 -3.18 -8.53 5.10
CA TRP A 108 -3.66 -9.49 4.10
C TRP A 108 -4.88 -10.26 4.58
N ALA A 109 -4.93 -10.69 5.84
CA ALA A 109 -6.12 -11.31 6.43
C ALA A 109 -7.36 -10.45 6.25
N HIS A 110 -7.25 -9.14 6.53
CA HIS A 110 -8.33 -8.19 6.26
C HIS A 110 -8.60 -8.01 4.76
N ALA A 111 -7.55 -7.84 3.95
CA ALA A 111 -7.70 -7.54 2.53
C ALA A 111 -8.38 -8.66 1.73
N LEU A 112 -8.18 -9.92 2.14
CA LEU A 112 -8.75 -11.11 1.52
C LEU A 112 -10.25 -11.27 1.76
N THR A 113 -10.83 -10.62 2.77
CA THR A 113 -12.28 -10.61 2.99
C THR A 113 -13.00 -9.54 2.16
N ARG A 114 -12.25 -8.82 1.31
CA ARG A 114 -12.70 -7.63 0.58
C ARG A 114 -12.42 -7.70 -0.90
N THR A 115 -13.25 -7.00 -1.67
CA THR A 115 -13.12 -6.86 -3.13
C THR A 115 -13.10 -5.40 -3.60
N ASP A 116 -13.37 -4.45 -2.69
CA ASP A 116 -13.61 -3.03 -2.97
C ASP A 116 -12.39 -2.11 -2.78
N GLY A 117 -11.34 -2.63 -2.14
CA GLY A 117 -10.18 -1.84 -1.72
C GLY A 117 -8.94 -2.05 -2.59
N TRP A 118 -8.18 -0.97 -2.78
CA TRP A 118 -6.78 -1.05 -3.20
C TRP A 118 -5.90 -1.39 -2.00
N ILE A 119 -4.79 -2.05 -2.28
CA ILE A 119 -3.82 -2.49 -1.29
C ILE A 119 -2.50 -1.79 -1.61
N LEU A 120 -2.13 -0.89 -0.73
CA LEU A 120 -0.87 -0.17 -0.77
C LEU A 120 0.08 -0.87 0.20
N CYS A 121 0.68 -1.96 -0.30
CA CYS A 121 1.83 -2.56 0.34
C CYS A 121 3.06 -1.69 0.02
N GLY A 122 3.90 -1.48 1.03
CA GLY A 122 5.20 -0.87 0.86
C GLY A 122 6.15 -1.77 0.05
N PRO A 123 7.46 -1.54 0.17
CA PRO A 123 8.45 -2.16 -0.70
C PRO A 123 8.74 -3.64 -0.37
N ASP A 124 7.97 -4.25 0.52
CA ASP A 124 8.20 -5.61 0.96
C ASP A 124 7.83 -6.61 -0.14
N LYS A 125 8.83 -7.38 -0.57
CA LYS A 125 8.66 -8.33 -1.68
C LYS A 125 7.90 -9.58 -1.27
N ALA A 126 7.91 -10.01 -0.01
CA ALA A 126 7.14 -11.15 0.45
C ALA A 126 5.65 -10.81 0.40
N SER A 127 5.26 -9.64 0.88
CA SER A 127 3.90 -9.12 0.82
C SER A 127 3.40 -8.94 -0.62
N LEU A 128 4.22 -8.35 -1.50
CA LEU A 128 3.88 -8.22 -2.93
C LEU A 128 3.76 -9.58 -3.62
N ARG A 129 4.66 -10.52 -3.32
CA ARG A 129 4.62 -11.90 -3.84
C ARG A 129 3.35 -12.62 -3.42
N PHE A 130 2.95 -12.47 -2.15
CA PHE A 130 1.70 -13.02 -1.63
C PHE A 130 0.50 -12.50 -2.41
N GLY A 131 0.41 -11.18 -2.61
CA GLY A 131 -0.66 -10.57 -3.40
C GLY A 131 -0.70 -11.06 -4.85
N VAL A 132 0.45 -11.17 -5.52
CA VAL A 132 0.53 -11.71 -6.88
C VAL A 132 0.06 -13.17 -6.93
N ARG A 133 0.55 -14.02 -6.02
CA ARG A 133 0.22 -15.45 -5.98
C ARG A 133 -1.27 -15.69 -5.82
N LEU A 134 -1.95 -14.86 -5.02
CA LEU A 134 -3.38 -14.95 -4.76
C LEU A 134 -4.26 -14.20 -5.78
N GLY A 135 -3.66 -13.65 -6.85
CA GLY A 135 -4.41 -12.99 -7.91
C GLY A 135 -4.89 -11.58 -7.57
N HIS A 136 -4.27 -10.92 -6.60
CA HIS A 136 -4.59 -9.55 -6.17
C HIS A 136 -3.65 -8.50 -6.76
N ARG A 137 -2.87 -8.84 -7.80
CA ARG A 137 -1.95 -7.92 -8.48
C ARG A 137 -2.59 -6.59 -8.85
N ASP A 138 -3.80 -6.61 -9.43
CA ASP A 138 -4.47 -5.40 -9.93
C ASP A 138 -4.97 -4.47 -8.81
N ARG A 139 -4.94 -4.94 -7.55
CA ARG A 139 -5.26 -4.14 -6.37
C ARG A 139 -4.00 -3.49 -5.77
N LEU A 140 -2.80 -3.91 -6.16
CA LEU A 140 -1.55 -3.36 -5.67
C LEU A 140 -1.27 -2.02 -6.35
N VAL A 141 -1.11 -0.97 -5.55
CA VAL A 141 -0.91 0.40 -6.03
C VAL A 141 0.34 1.01 -5.42
N ALA A 142 1.04 1.88 -6.17
CA ALA A 142 2.21 2.60 -5.67
C ALA A 142 1.79 3.88 -4.94
N LEU A 143 2.53 4.25 -3.89
CA LEU A 143 2.29 5.50 -3.15
C LEU A 143 2.42 6.73 -4.06
N GLU A 144 3.39 6.74 -4.98
CA GLU A 144 3.57 7.81 -5.96
C GLU A 144 2.28 8.15 -6.72
N ARG A 145 1.60 7.13 -7.26
CA ARG A 145 0.35 7.31 -8.02
C ARG A 145 -0.74 7.97 -7.19
N LEU A 146 -0.91 7.56 -5.94
CA LEU A 146 -1.93 8.13 -5.05
C LEU A 146 -1.60 9.57 -4.66
N LEU A 147 -0.32 9.88 -4.48
CA LEU A 147 0.12 11.24 -4.17
C LEU A 147 -0.05 12.17 -5.37
N ASP A 148 0.27 11.70 -6.58
CA ASP A 148 0.04 12.46 -7.81
C ASP A 148 -1.45 12.72 -8.05
N ASP A 149 -2.29 11.70 -7.89
CA ASP A 149 -3.75 11.82 -7.97
C ASP A 149 -4.32 12.76 -6.89
N ALA A 150 -3.68 12.83 -5.72
CA ALA A 150 -4.00 13.78 -4.65
C ALA A 150 -3.44 15.20 -4.89
N GLY A 151 -2.68 15.42 -5.97
CA GLY A 151 -2.05 16.70 -6.28
C GLY A 151 -0.89 17.05 -5.36
N TYR A 152 -0.35 16.09 -4.62
CA TYR A 152 0.77 16.30 -3.72
C TYR A 152 2.08 16.47 -4.48
N ARG A 153 2.93 17.39 -4.01
CA ARG A 153 4.27 17.62 -4.54
C ARG A 153 5.28 17.45 -3.40
N PRO A 154 6.05 16.34 -3.39
CA PRO A 154 7.00 16.08 -2.32
C PRO A 154 8.08 17.15 -2.23
N LYS A 155 8.36 17.61 -1.00
CA LYS A 155 9.55 18.42 -0.72
C LYS A 155 10.80 17.55 -0.61
N GLU A 156 10.65 16.37 -0.04
CA GLU A 156 11.66 15.32 -0.03
C GLU A 156 11.32 14.25 -1.07
N PRO A 157 12.28 13.75 -1.84
CA PRO A 157 12.01 12.73 -2.85
C PRO A 157 11.50 11.44 -2.20
N LEU A 158 10.54 10.83 -2.88
CA LEU A 158 10.06 9.50 -2.56
C LEU A 158 11.18 8.46 -2.80
N LYS A 159 11.32 7.48 -1.91
CA LYS A 159 12.26 6.37 -2.17
C LYS A 159 11.81 5.59 -3.41
N LEU A 160 12.77 5.11 -4.20
CA LEU A 160 12.52 4.36 -5.45
C LEU A 160 11.45 3.26 -5.29
N ALA A 161 11.48 2.55 -4.17
CA ALA A 161 10.61 1.41 -3.92
C ALA A 161 9.12 1.76 -3.67
N TYR A 162 8.75 3.04 -3.71
CA TYR A 162 7.37 3.51 -3.63
C TYR A 162 6.88 4.15 -4.94
N THR A 163 7.70 4.10 -5.99
CA THR A 163 7.37 4.62 -7.33
C THR A 163 6.58 3.60 -8.15
N SER A 164 5.72 4.07 -9.05
CA SER A 164 4.98 3.21 -9.99
C SER A 164 5.93 2.38 -10.85
N LYS A 165 7.02 3.00 -11.32
CA LYS A 165 8.04 2.31 -12.13
C LYS A 165 8.65 1.11 -11.40
N TRP A 166 8.98 1.27 -10.11
CA TRP A 166 9.54 0.16 -9.33
C TRP A 166 8.50 -0.92 -9.07
N LEU A 167 7.27 -0.53 -8.74
CA LEU A 167 6.19 -1.48 -8.49
C LEU A 167 5.89 -2.31 -9.74
N ASP A 168 5.72 -1.68 -10.89
CA ASP A 168 5.44 -2.36 -12.17
C ASP A 168 6.53 -3.37 -12.52
N LYS A 169 7.79 -2.97 -12.38
CA LYS A 169 8.94 -3.87 -12.58
C LYS A 169 8.90 -5.06 -11.62
N THR A 170 8.74 -4.79 -10.32
CA THR A 170 8.76 -5.83 -9.28
C THR A 170 7.60 -6.80 -9.45
N LEU A 171 6.40 -6.32 -9.73
CA LEU A 171 5.24 -7.17 -10.01
C LEU A 171 5.45 -8.01 -11.27
N GLY A 172 6.06 -7.45 -12.32
CA GLY A 172 6.43 -8.20 -13.53
C GLY A 172 7.38 -9.36 -13.23
N GLU A 173 8.45 -9.11 -12.47
CA GLU A 173 9.40 -10.13 -12.03
C GLU A 173 8.74 -11.22 -11.17
N LEU A 174 7.87 -10.81 -10.23
CA LEU A 174 7.13 -11.74 -9.37
C LEU A 174 6.15 -12.61 -10.16
N VAL A 175 5.44 -12.05 -11.14
CA VAL A 175 4.54 -12.83 -12.01
C VAL A 175 5.31 -13.89 -12.78
N LEU A 176 6.49 -13.55 -13.32
CA LEU A 176 7.34 -14.52 -14.00
C LEU A 176 7.84 -15.62 -13.06
N SER A 177 8.29 -15.24 -11.86
CA SER A 177 8.74 -16.17 -10.82
C SER A 177 7.63 -17.14 -10.38
N GLU A 178 6.43 -16.62 -10.11
CA GLU A 178 5.28 -17.41 -9.67
C GLU A 178 4.63 -18.24 -10.78
N GLY A 179 4.74 -17.78 -12.04
CA GLY A 179 4.30 -18.51 -13.22
C GLY A 179 5.26 -19.62 -13.65
N ALA A 180 6.58 -19.40 -13.53
CA ALA A 180 7.62 -20.37 -13.88
C ALA A 180 7.68 -21.56 -12.90
N GLY A 181 7.15 -21.41 -11.67
CA GLY A 181 6.99 -22.51 -10.72
C GLY A 181 5.76 -23.40 -10.96
N ARG A 182 4.98 -23.17 -12.03
CA ARG A 182 3.75 -23.92 -12.37
C ARG A 182 3.88 -24.80 -13.64
N THR A 183 5.09 -24.96 -14.17
CA THR A 183 5.42 -25.94 -15.24
C THR A 183 6.19 -27.11 -14.68
#